data_AF-A0A1G6MKL2-F1
#
_entry.id   AF-A0A1G6MKL2-F1
#
_cell.length_a   1.000
_cell.length_b   1.000
_cell.length_c   1.000
_cell.angle_alpha   90.00
_cell.angle_beta   90.00
_cell.angle_gamma   90.00
#
_symmetry.space_group_name_H-M   'P 1'
#
loop_
_entity.id
_entity.type
_entity.pdbx_description
1 polymer ?
#
loop_
_entity_poly.entity_id
_entity_poly.type
_entity_poly.pdbx_seq_one_letter_code
_entity_poly.pdbx_strand_id
1 'polypeptide(L)'
;MKSPLKITYLFLFLAGFVINLIGITSTQLYTTLIGFFLVSLLNIILIALFILHILKNDDTQTRKTLIIYLIGLLLMSAVTFFRYLSLQVH
;
A
#
# COMPACT_ATOMS: atom_id res chain seq x y z
N MET A 1 -20.47 -17.85 4.11
CA MET A 1 -19.49 -17.48 5.16
C MET A 1 -18.45 -16.54 4.55
N LYS A 2 -18.26 -15.32 5.07
CA LYS A 2 -17.21 -14.41 4.55
C LYS A 2 -15.86 -15.07 4.86
N SER A 3 -15.13 -15.50 3.83
CA SER A 3 -13.85 -16.19 3.98
C SER A 3 -12.89 -15.37 4.87
N PRO A 4 -12.24 -15.98 5.89
CA PRO A 4 -11.30 -15.28 6.78
C PRO A 4 -10.18 -14.58 5.99
N LEU A 5 -9.86 -15.07 4.79
CA LEU A 5 -8.93 -14.44 3.86
C LEU A 5 -9.36 -13.01 3.49
N LYS A 6 -10.65 -12.75 3.22
CA LYS A 6 -11.14 -11.40 2.87
C LYS A 6 -10.87 -10.38 3.99
N ILE A 7 -10.93 -10.82 5.23
CA ILE A 7 -10.68 -9.96 6.40
C ILE A 7 -9.18 -9.65 6.48
N THR A 8 -8.30 -10.64 6.29
CA THR A 8 -6.84 -10.44 6.31
C THR A 8 -6.39 -9.43 5.25
N TYR A 9 -6.87 -9.51 4.01
CA TYR A 9 -6.46 -8.56 2.96
C TYR A 9 -7.04 -7.16 3.16
N LEU A 10 -8.23 -7.05 3.72
CA LEU A 10 -8.77 -5.75 4.16
C LEU A 10 -7.86 -5.11 5.21
N PHE A 11 -7.37 -5.90 6.18
CA PHE A 11 -6.43 -5.44 7.19
C PHE A 11 -5.07 -5.08 6.60
N LEU A 12 -4.54 -5.86 5.65
CA LEU A 12 -3.30 -5.54 4.93
C LEU A 12 -3.43 -4.23 4.13
N PHE A 13 -4.57 -4.02 3.46
CA PHE A 13 -4.86 -2.76 2.79
C PHE A 13 -4.94 -1.59 3.78
N LEU A 14 -5.68 -1.74 4.87
CA LEU A 14 -5.79 -0.72 5.93
C LEU A 14 -4.44 -0.40 6.54
N ALA A 15 -3.60 -1.40 6.82
CA ALA A 15 -2.25 -1.21 7.35
C ALA A 15 -1.39 -0.41 6.36
N GLY A 16 -1.38 -0.80 5.08
CA GLY A 16 -0.67 -0.05 4.04
C GLY A 16 -1.21 1.37 3.90
N PHE A 17 -2.52 1.57 3.97
CA PHE A 17 -3.14 2.89 3.92
C PHE A 17 -2.68 3.78 5.09
N VAL A 18 -2.74 3.27 6.33
CA VAL A 18 -2.33 4.00 7.53
C VAL A 18 -0.84 4.36 7.46
N ILE A 19 0.02 3.44 7.03
CA ILE A 19 1.47 3.68 6.95
C ILE A 19 1.79 4.74 5.89
N ASN A 20 1.14 4.71 4.73
CA ASN A 20 1.29 5.78 3.73
C ASN A 20 0.74 7.10 4.25
N LEU A 21 -0.38 7.11 4.97
CA LEU A 21 -0.95 8.33 5.56
C LEU A 21 -0.02 8.97 6.60
N ILE A 22 0.57 8.15 7.47
CA ILE A 22 1.60 8.58 8.44
C ILE A 22 2.81 9.12 7.69
N GLY A 23 3.23 8.43 6.63
CA GLY A 23 4.30 8.89 5.76
C GLY A 23 4.04 10.28 5.18
N ILE A 24 2.88 10.47 4.57
CA ILE A 24 2.52 11.74 3.92
C ILE A 24 2.49 12.90 4.92
N THR A 25 1.98 12.65 6.12
CA THR A 25 1.82 13.65 7.17
C THR A 25 3.09 13.88 8.00
N SER A 26 4.01 12.93 8.06
CA SER A 26 5.23 13.03 8.84
C SER A 26 6.33 13.78 8.10
N THR A 27 6.80 14.88 8.70
CA THR A 27 7.97 15.61 8.23
C THR A 27 9.29 14.89 8.53
N GLN A 28 9.34 14.01 9.54
CA GLN A 28 10.58 13.32 9.94
C GLN A 28 10.79 11.99 9.23
N LEU A 29 9.71 11.30 8.83
CA LEU A 29 9.83 9.95 8.25
C LEU A 29 10.47 9.98 6.85
N TYR A 30 10.27 11.06 6.10
CA TYR A 30 10.72 11.22 4.70
C TYR A 30 11.77 12.29 4.48
N THR A 31 12.30 12.90 5.54
CA THR A 31 13.56 13.65 5.44
C THR A 31 14.74 12.73 5.21
N THR A 32 14.68 11.48 5.70
CA THR A 32 15.76 10.49 5.54
C THR A 32 15.44 9.49 4.42
N LEU A 33 16.47 9.12 3.65
CA LEU A 33 16.37 8.07 2.62
C LEU A 33 15.93 6.73 3.23
N ILE A 34 16.36 6.42 4.46
CA ILE A 34 16.07 5.16 5.14
C ILE A 34 14.56 5.02 5.42
N GLY A 35 13.92 6.07 5.97
CA GLY A 35 12.49 6.01 6.28
C GLY A 35 11.63 5.89 5.02
N PHE A 36 12.00 6.60 3.94
CA PHE A 36 11.37 6.43 2.63
C PHE A 36 11.57 5.03 2.05
N PHE A 37 12.78 4.48 2.14
CA PHE A 37 13.10 3.13 1.67
C PHE A 37 12.27 2.06 2.39
N LEU A 38 12.16 2.14 3.72
CA LEU A 38 11.38 1.17 4.50
C LEU A 38 9.89 1.18 4.13
N VAL A 39 9.29 2.36 3.98
CA VAL A 39 7.88 2.45 3.57
C VAL A 39 7.69 1.97 2.14
N SER A 40 8.60 2.31 1.23
CA SER A 40 8.56 1.85 -0.16
C SER A 40 8.69 0.33 -0.26
N LEU A 41 9.60 -0.26 0.52
CA LEU A 41 9.78 -1.71 0.58
C LEU A 41 8.49 -2.39 1.08
N LEU A 42 7.86 -1.86 2.12
CA LEU A 42 6.59 -2.38 2.61
C LEU A 42 5.47 -2.29 1.57
N ASN A 43 5.36 -1.16 0.86
CA ASN A 43 4.40 -0.99 -0.22
C ASN A 43 4.61 -2.02 -1.34
N ILE A 44 5.86 -2.25 -1.75
CA ILE A 44 6.21 -3.27 -2.75
C ILE A 44 5.77 -4.67 -2.29
N ILE A 45 6.05 -5.03 -1.04
CA ILE A 45 5.64 -6.32 -0.47
C ILE A 45 4.12 -6.45 -0.48
N LEU A 46 3.39 -5.42 -0.03
CA LEU A 46 1.92 -5.42 -0.01
C LEU A 46 1.35 -5.55 -1.43
N ILE A 47 1.88 -4.80 -2.40
CA ILE A 47 1.48 -4.87 -3.80
C ILE A 47 1.69 -6.29 -4.35
N ALA A 48 2.85 -6.89 -4.10
CA ALA A 48 3.15 -8.24 -4.54
C ALA A 48 2.16 -9.27 -3.95
N LEU A 49 1.86 -9.15 -2.65
CA LEU A 49 0.86 -10.01 -2.00
C LEU A 49 -0.54 -9.84 -2.60
N PHE A 50 -0.94 -8.60 -2.91
CA PHE A 50 -2.21 -8.31 -3.57
C PHE A 50 -2.28 -8.92 -4.98
N ILE A 51 -1.23 -8.75 -5.79
CA ILE A 51 -1.15 -9.32 -7.15
C ILE A 51 -1.25 -10.85 -7.09
N LEU A 52 -0.44 -11.50 -6.24
CA LEU A 52 -0.46 -12.95 -6.07
C LEU A 52 -1.85 -13.45 -5.67
N HIS A 53 -2.56 -12.73 -4.80
CA HIS A 53 -3.89 -13.12 -4.38
C HIS A 53 -4.96 -12.87 -5.44
N ILE A 54 -4.84 -11.79 -6.23
CA ILE A 54 -5.70 -11.53 -7.39
C ILE A 54 -5.58 -12.67 -8.41
N LEU A 55 -4.35 -13.13 -8.68
CA LEU A 55 -4.08 -14.22 -9.62
C LEU A 55 -4.59 -15.58 -9.13
N LYS A 56 -4.64 -15.80 -7.81
CA LYS A 56 -5.10 -17.07 -7.20
C LYS A 56 -6.61 -17.11 -6.90
N ASN A 57 -7.35 -16.00 -7.06
CA ASN A 57 -8.80 -15.98 -6.79
C ASN A 57 -9.61 -16.20 -8.06
N ASP A 58 -10.36 -17.31 -8.08
CA ASP A 58 -11.31 -17.61 -9.16
C ASP A 58 -12.62 -16.84 -9.03
N ASP A 59 -12.97 -16.39 -7.82
CA ASP A 59 -14.17 -15.57 -7.61
C ASP A 59 -13.99 -14.16 -8.19
N THR A 60 -14.78 -13.89 -9.24
CA THR A 60 -14.73 -12.62 -9.99
C THR A 60 -15.06 -11.41 -9.10
N GLN A 61 -15.99 -11.55 -8.14
CA GLN A 61 -16.36 -10.42 -7.28
C GLN A 61 -15.23 -10.08 -6.31
N THR A 62 -14.63 -11.09 -5.67
CA THR A 62 -13.44 -10.91 -4.82
C THR A 62 -12.27 -10.32 -5.58
N ARG A 63 -12.01 -10.83 -6.78
CA ARG A 63 -10.93 -10.33 -7.64
C ARG A 63 -11.09 -8.85 -7.96
N LYS A 64 -12.31 -8.39 -8.29
CA LYS A 64 -12.61 -6.97 -8.51
C LYS A 64 -12.32 -6.12 -7.28
N THR A 65 -12.74 -6.55 -6.09
CA THR A 65 -12.45 -5.81 -4.84
C THR A 65 -10.95 -5.72 -4.56
N LEU A 66 -10.21 -6.81 -4.75
CA LEU A 66 -8.76 -6.81 -4.56
C LEU A 66 -8.04 -5.90 -5.56
N ILE A 67 -8.51 -5.83 -6.81
CA ILE A 67 -7.99 -4.89 -7.80
C ILE A 67 -8.22 -3.45 -7.37
N ILE A 68 -9.40 -3.12 -6.83
CA ILE A 68 -9.68 -1.77 -6.30
C ILE A 68 -8.72 -1.42 -5.16
N TYR A 69 -8.48 -2.35 -4.23
CA TYR A 69 -7.52 -2.15 -3.14
C TYR A 69 -6.09 -1.98 -3.66
N LEU A 70 -5.69 -2.77 -4.67
CA LEU A 70 -4.38 -2.63 -5.31
C LEU A 70 -4.20 -1.24 -5.96
N ILE A 71 -5.21 -0.76 -6.70
CA ILE A 71 -5.19 0.58 -7.30
C ILE A 71 -5.06 1.66 -6.21
N GLY A 72 -5.83 1.55 -5.14
CA GLY A 72 -5.74 2.48 -4.01
C GLY A 72 -4.34 2.49 -3.38
N LEU A 73 -3.72 1.32 -3.21
CA LEU A 73 -2.38 1.22 -2.65
C LEU A 73 -1.30 1.81 -3.57
N LEU A 74 -1.44 1.63 -4.89
CA LEU A 74 -0.56 2.23 -5.89
C LEU A 74 -0.64 3.76 -5.88
N LEU A 75 -1.86 4.31 -5.84
CA LEU A 75 -2.07 5.76 -5.76
C LEU A 75 -1.45 6.33 -4.49
N MET A 76 -1.69 5.71 -3.33
CA MET A 76 -1.08 6.13 -2.06
C MET A 76 0.44 6.06 -2.11
N SER A 77 1.01 4.96 -2.64
CA SER A 77 2.46 4.81 -2.79
C SER A 77 3.06 5.90 -3.68
N ALA A 78 2.37 6.30 -4.75
CA ALA A 78 2.80 7.39 -5.63
C ALA A 78 2.77 8.74 -4.92
N VAL A 79 1.72 9.05 -4.15
CA VAL A 79 1.63 10.29 -3.35
C VAL A 79 2.77 10.35 -2.34
N THR A 80 3.03 9.24 -1.66
CA THR A 80 4.16 9.08 -0.72
C THR A 80 5.51 9.35 -1.39
N PHE A 81 5.72 8.84 -2.61
CA PHE A 81 6.92 9.09 -3.40
C PHE A 81 7.08 10.57 -3.77
N PHE A 82 6.04 11.20 -4.30
CA PHE A 82 6.09 12.64 -4.63
C PHE A 82 6.32 13.50 -3.39
N ARG A 83 5.76 13.10 -2.23
CA ARG A 83 6.02 13.78 -0.96
C ARG A 83 7.48 13.69 -0.56
N TYR A 84 8.09 12.51 -0.66
CA TYR A 84 9.53 12.34 -0.43
C TYR A 84 10.35 13.25 -1.36
N LEU A 85 10.09 13.22 -2.67
CA LEU A 85 10.79 14.07 -3.63
C LEU A 85 10.66 15.57 -3.29
N SER A 86 9.46 16.02 -2.92
CA SER A 86 9.21 17.42 -2.53
C SER A 86 10.01 17.84 -1.30
N LEU A 87 10.31 16.92 -0.37
CA LEU A 87 11.10 17.22 0.83
C LEU A 87 12.61 17.22 0.57
N GLN A 88 13.07 16.67 -0.56
CA GLN A 88 14.50 16.64 -0.93
C GLN A 88 14.89 17.80 -1.85
N VAL A 89 13.92 18.44 -2.51
CA VAL A 89 14.13 19.59 -3.40
C VAL A 89 14.14 20.93 -2.65
N HIS A 90 13.79 20.91 -1.36
CA HIS A 90 13.91 22.05 -0.43
C HIS A 90 15.02 21.79 0.58
#